data_AF-A0A238ZQK6-F1
#
_entry.id   AF-A0A238ZQK6-F1
#
_cell.length_a   1.000
_cell.length_b   1.000
_cell.length_c   1.000
_cell.angle_alpha   90.00
_cell.angle_beta   90.00
_cell.angle_gamma   90.00
#
_symmetry.space_group_name_H-M   'P 1'
#
loop_
_entity.id
_entity.type
_entity.pdbx_description
1 polymer ?
#
loop_
_entity_poly.entity_id
_entity_poly.type
_entity_poly.pdbx_seq_one_letter_code
_entity_poly.pdbx_strand_id
1 'polypeptide(L)'
;MRNLSDIIEDCKLNGRPTYEELRYSVLVMTGILNMVNHELIKLYVEGKMPNEFIRKMKLEGGTCTMYSNALNKPPKEYLGWNNDPENPEYQRFHAIGSKLIDKALKGELPNQKK
;
A
#
# COMPACT_ATOMS: atom_id res chain seq x y z
N MET A 1 14.87 9.67 8.92
CA MET A 1 14.43 8.25 8.82
C MET A 1 15.36 7.57 7.83
N ARG A 2 15.88 6.38 8.15
CA ARG A 2 16.76 5.61 7.24
C ARG A 2 15.99 5.07 6.04
N ASN A 3 16.71 4.54 5.06
CA ASN A 3 16.08 3.82 3.94
C ASN A 3 15.34 2.58 4.44
N LEU A 4 14.27 2.21 3.72
CA LEU A 4 13.47 1.03 4.07
C LEU A 4 14.33 -0.24 4.10
N SER A 5 15.30 -0.39 3.18
CA SER A 5 16.24 -1.53 3.18
C SER A 5 16.99 -1.66 4.49
N ASP A 6 17.49 -0.56 5.03
CA ASP A 6 18.34 -0.54 6.20
C ASP A 6 17.52 -0.84 7.46
N ILE A 7 16.29 -0.32 7.52
CA ILE A 7 15.35 -0.60 8.61
C ILE A 7 14.99 -2.09 8.62
N ILE A 8 14.73 -2.67 7.46
CA ILE A 8 14.40 -4.10 7.32
C ILE A 8 15.59 -4.97 7.74
N GLU A 9 16.81 -4.62 7.31
CA GLU A 9 18.00 -5.40 7.65
C GLU A 9 18.32 -5.31 9.14
N ASP A 10 18.19 -4.12 9.73
CA ASP A 10 18.32 -3.91 11.18
C ASP A 10 17.33 -4.79 11.96
N CYS A 11 16.05 -4.87 11.54
CA CYS A 11 15.08 -5.79 12.12
C CYS A 11 15.51 -7.27 12.05
N LYS A 12 16.03 -7.72 10.90
CA LYS A 12 16.48 -9.12 10.72
C LYS A 12 17.66 -9.46 11.62
N LEU A 13 18.54 -8.50 11.89
CA LEU A 13 19.69 -8.64 12.79
C LEU A 13 19.31 -8.47 14.27
N ASN A 14 18.01 -8.57 14.60
CA ASN A 14 17.46 -8.37 15.95
C ASN A 14 17.75 -6.96 16.52
N GLY A 15 17.97 -5.99 15.63
CA GLY A 15 18.02 -4.59 15.95
C GLY A 15 16.67 -4.05 16.38
N ARG A 16 16.67 -2.83 16.89
CA ARG A 16 15.48 -2.15 17.41
C ARG A 16 15.31 -0.79 16.74
N PRO A 17 14.87 -0.75 15.47
CA PRO A 17 14.51 0.50 14.82
C PRO A 17 13.51 1.29 15.67
N THR A 18 13.50 2.60 15.45
CA THR A 18 12.58 3.47 16.19
C THR A 18 11.12 3.14 15.87
N TYR A 19 10.21 3.49 16.78
CA TYR A 19 8.77 3.32 16.54
C TYR A 19 8.32 3.98 15.24
N GLU A 20 8.78 5.21 14.96
CA GLU A 20 8.42 5.93 13.72
C GLU A 20 8.96 5.22 12.47
N GLU A 21 10.18 4.67 12.51
CA GLU A 21 10.70 3.85 11.41
C GLU A 21 9.80 2.65 11.14
N LEU A 22 9.43 1.90 12.18
CA LEU A 22 8.55 0.74 12.03
C LEU A 22 7.15 1.13 11.55
N ARG A 23 6.57 2.20 12.11
CA ARG A 23 5.25 2.72 11.75
C ARG A 23 5.17 3.01 10.25
N TYR A 24 6.11 3.80 9.72
CA TYR A 24 6.07 4.15 8.31
C TYR A 24 6.50 2.99 7.40
N SER A 25 7.40 2.11 7.84
CA SER A 25 7.73 0.89 7.10
C SER A 25 6.51 -0.01 6.91
N VAL A 26 5.70 -0.22 7.94
CA VAL A 26 4.46 -1.02 7.84
C VAL A 26 3.48 -0.41 6.84
N LEU A 27 3.30 0.92 6.87
CA LEU A 27 2.40 1.63 5.95
C LEU A 27 2.83 1.48 4.49
N VAL A 28 4.12 1.68 4.20
CA VAL A 28 4.69 1.51 2.86
C VAL A 28 4.53 0.07 2.38
N MET A 29 4.91 -0.91 3.22
CA MET A 29 4.84 -2.33 2.85
C MET A 29 3.40 -2.80 2.61
N THR A 30 2.45 -2.32 3.42
CA THR A 30 1.02 -2.63 3.23
C THR A 30 0.50 -2.02 1.93
N GLY A 31 0.87 -0.78 1.62
CA GLY A 31 0.50 -0.12 0.36
C GLY A 31 1.02 -0.89 -0.86
N ILE A 32 2.30 -1.27 -0.85
CA ILE A 32 2.91 -2.06 -1.93
C ILE A 32 2.20 -3.40 -2.08
N LEU A 33 1.96 -4.14 -0.99
CA LEU A 33 1.27 -5.42 -1.02
C LEU A 33 -0.13 -5.31 -1.64
N ASN A 34 -0.89 -4.28 -1.25
CA ASN A 34 -2.23 -4.04 -1.79
C ASN A 34 -2.19 -3.76 -3.30
N MET A 35 -1.24 -2.95 -3.77
CA MET A 35 -1.09 -2.65 -5.20
C MET A 35 -0.69 -3.88 -6.00
N VAL A 36 0.27 -4.67 -5.50
CA VAL A 36 0.71 -5.91 -6.14
C VAL A 36 -0.45 -6.89 -6.23
N ASN A 37 -1.15 -7.14 -5.12
CA ASN A 37 -2.29 -8.06 -5.09
C ASN A 37 -3.41 -7.63 -6.04
N HIS A 38 -3.74 -6.34 -6.07
CA HIS A 38 -4.77 -5.80 -6.96
C HIS A 38 -4.42 -6.00 -8.43
N GLU A 39 -3.19 -5.71 -8.83
CA GLU A 39 -2.75 -5.93 -10.22
C GLU A 39 -2.69 -7.42 -10.55
N LEU A 40 -2.23 -8.28 -9.65
CA LEU A 40 -2.24 -9.73 -9.86
C LEU A 40 -3.65 -10.30 -10.00
N ILE A 41 -4.61 -9.86 -9.18
CA ILE A 41 -6.02 -10.27 -9.30
C ILE A 41 -6.59 -9.88 -10.67
N LYS A 42 -6.35 -8.63 -11.12
CA LYS A 42 -6.82 -8.18 -12.43
C LYS A 42 -6.23 -8.99 -13.59
N LEU A 43 -4.92 -9.27 -13.52
CA LEU A 43 -4.21 -9.97 -14.58
C LEU A 43 -4.58 -11.46 -14.64
N TYR A 44 -4.61 -12.14 -13.50
CA TYR A 44 -4.69 -13.60 -13.44
C TYR A 44 -6.08 -14.14 -13.11
N VAL A 45 -6.88 -13.43 -12.31
CA VAL A 45 -8.21 -13.92 -11.87
C VAL A 45 -9.31 -13.40 -12.79
N GLU A 46 -9.29 -12.11 -13.11
CA GLU A 46 -10.34 -11.48 -13.92
C GLU A 46 -10.14 -11.66 -15.44
N GLY A 47 -9.00 -12.22 -15.86
CA GLY A 47 -8.64 -12.39 -17.28
C GLY A 47 -8.49 -11.08 -18.05
N LYS A 48 -8.43 -9.94 -17.35
CA LYS A 48 -8.29 -8.60 -17.94
C LYS A 48 -6.82 -8.34 -18.26
N MET A 49 -6.27 -9.16 -19.15
CA MET A 49 -4.90 -8.99 -19.64
C MET A 49 -4.86 -7.76 -20.55
N PRO A 50 -4.15 -6.68 -20.18
CA PRO A 50 -3.90 -5.58 -21.09
C PRO A 50 -3.13 -6.10 -22.31
N ASN A 51 -3.15 -5.33 -23.41
CA ASN A 51 -2.26 -5.63 -24.52
C ASN A 51 -0.79 -5.69 -24.04
N GLU A 52 0.05 -6.37 -24.81
CA GLU A 52 1.42 -6.69 -24.40
C GLU A 52 2.24 -5.46 -24.01
N PHE A 53 2.07 -4.34 -24.72
CA PHE A 53 2.73 -3.07 -24.42
C PHE A 53 2.35 -2.53 -23.04
N ILE A 54 1.05 -2.44 -22.74
CA ILE A 54 0.56 -1.95 -21.43
C ILE A 54 0.96 -2.91 -20.31
N ARG A 55 0.90 -4.22 -20.56
CA ARG A 55 1.33 -5.24 -19.60
C ARG A 55 2.81 -5.07 -19.25
N LYS A 56 3.67 -4.91 -20.26
CA LYS A 56 5.11 -4.69 -20.08
C LYS A 56 5.39 -3.40 -19.33
N MET A 57 4.75 -2.29 -19.68
CA MET A 57 4.87 -1.02 -18.97
C MET A 57 4.47 -1.13 -17.49
N LYS A 58 3.36 -1.83 -17.19
CA LYS A 58 2.88 -2.01 -15.81
C LYS A 58 3.79 -2.91 -14.97
N LEU A 59 4.34 -3.97 -15.57
CA LEU A 59 5.21 -4.90 -14.86
C LEU A 59 6.63 -4.32 -14.71
N GLU A 60 7.27 -3.94 -15.81
CA GLU A 60 8.66 -3.48 -15.83
C GLU A 60 8.82 -2.04 -15.32
N GLY A 61 7.85 -1.16 -15.58
CA GLY A 61 7.88 0.24 -15.15
C GLY A 61 7.08 0.54 -13.89
N GLY A 62 6.23 -0.41 -13.46
CA GLY A 62 5.29 -0.23 -12.34
C GLY A 62 5.55 -1.22 -11.21
N THR A 63 4.67 -2.20 -11.07
CA THR A 63 4.54 -3.05 -9.87
C THR A 63 5.85 -3.73 -9.46
N CYS A 64 6.69 -4.19 -10.40
CA CYS A 64 7.96 -4.85 -10.06
C CYS A 64 9.03 -3.86 -9.59
N THR A 65 8.99 -2.60 -10.01
CA THR A 65 9.97 -1.58 -9.58
C THR A 65 9.52 -0.82 -8.35
N MET A 66 8.22 -0.83 -8.02
CA MET A 66 7.68 -0.15 -6.82
C MET A 66 8.39 -0.60 -5.54
N TYR A 67 8.59 -1.90 -5.37
CA TYR A 67 9.27 -2.45 -4.20
C TYR A 67 10.74 -2.03 -4.15
N SER A 68 11.47 -2.19 -5.25
CA SER A 68 12.87 -1.75 -5.36
C SER A 68 13.04 -0.25 -5.13
N ASN A 69 12.10 0.57 -5.61
CA ASN A 69 12.10 2.02 -5.38
C ASN A 69 11.82 2.36 -3.92
N ALA A 70 10.93 1.61 -3.25
CA ALA A 70 10.63 1.80 -1.84
C ALA A 70 11.82 1.46 -0.94
N LEU A 71 12.55 0.38 -1.27
CA LEU A 71 13.72 -0.06 -0.52
C LEU A 71 14.80 1.03 -0.44
N ASN A 72 14.98 1.80 -1.51
CA ASN A 72 16.03 2.80 -1.64
C ASN A 72 15.63 4.20 -1.13
N LYS A 73 14.52 4.33 -0.40
CA LYS A 73 14.05 5.62 0.12
C LYS A 73 13.65 5.54 1.59
N PRO A 74 13.69 6.67 2.32
CA PRO A 74 13.04 6.78 3.61
C PRO A 74 11.53 6.46 3.50
N PRO A 75 10.97 5.57 4.35
CA PRO A 75 9.56 5.16 4.25
C PRO A 75 8.56 6.32 4.23
N LYS A 76 8.73 7.33 5.10
CA LYS A 76 7.85 8.52 5.14
C LYS A 76 7.92 9.33 3.83
N GLU A 77 9.10 9.46 3.24
CA GLU A 77 9.27 10.15 1.96
C GLU A 77 8.59 9.37 0.83
N TYR A 78 8.78 8.05 0.78
CA TYR A 78 8.15 7.20 -0.25
C TYR A 78 6.63 7.20 -0.14
N LEU A 79 6.09 7.12 1.08
CA LEU A 79 4.65 7.09 1.33
C LEU A 79 3.94 8.35 0.79
N GLY A 80 4.60 9.51 0.96
CA GLY A 80 4.12 10.80 0.53
C GLY A 80 2.98 11.35 1.40
N TRP A 81 2.82 12.68 1.37
CA TRP A 81 1.88 13.40 2.26
C TRP A 81 0.43 12.95 2.14
N ASN A 82 -0.02 12.58 0.94
CA ASN A 82 -1.42 12.19 0.71
C ASN A 82 -1.79 10.85 1.37
N ASN A 83 -0.80 10.00 1.67
CA ASN A 83 -0.99 8.72 2.35
C ASN A 83 -0.45 8.75 3.79
N ASP A 84 0.00 9.90 4.26
CA ASP A 84 0.56 10.05 5.60
C ASP A 84 -0.56 10.10 6.65
N PRO A 85 -0.54 9.27 7.70
CA PRO A 85 -1.51 9.36 8.79
C PRO A 85 -1.47 10.70 9.55
N GLU A 86 -0.40 11.47 9.46
CA GLU A 86 -0.34 12.82 10.03
C GLU A 86 -1.11 13.85 9.18
N ASN A 87 -1.49 13.50 7.94
CA ASN A 87 -2.33 14.34 7.11
C ASN A 87 -3.80 14.29 7.58
N PRO A 88 -4.38 15.43 8.00
CA PRO A 88 -5.78 15.47 8.45
C PRO A 88 -6.79 15.05 7.36
N GLU A 89 -6.49 15.31 6.09
CA GLU A 89 -7.35 14.88 4.98
C GLU A 89 -7.34 13.37 4.80
N TYR A 90 -6.18 12.74 4.94
CA TYR A 90 -6.06 11.28 4.95
C TYR A 90 -6.92 10.68 6.07
N GLN A 91 -6.82 11.22 7.29
CA GLN A 91 -7.62 10.75 8.43
C GLN A 91 -9.12 10.92 8.20
N ARG A 92 -9.54 12.06 7.61
CA ARG A 92 -10.94 12.29 7.24
C ARG A 92 -11.44 11.25 6.24
N PHE A 93 -10.67 10.99 5.19
CA PHE A 93 -11.02 10.00 4.17
C PHE A 93 -11.08 8.59 4.77
N HIS A 94 -10.08 8.20 5.56
CA HIS A 94 -10.04 6.90 6.25
C HIS A 94 -11.23 6.70 7.18
N ALA A 95 -11.63 7.72 7.94
CA ALA A 95 -12.80 7.66 8.82
C ALA A 95 -14.12 7.49 8.05
N ILE A 96 -14.27 8.14 6.90
CA ILE A 96 -15.43 7.96 6.02
C ILE A 96 -15.46 6.53 5.47
N GLY A 97 -14.34 6.05 4.92
CA GLY A 97 -14.22 4.70 4.38
C GLY A 97 -14.52 3.62 5.42
N SER A 98 -13.97 3.75 6.62
CA SER A 98 -14.20 2.82 7.74
C SER A 98 -15.68 2.74 8.11
N LYS A 99 -16.37 3.89 8.20
CA LYS A 99 -17.81 3.93 8.45
C LYS A 99 -18.63 3.24 7.36
N LEU A 100 -18.23 3.36 6.09
CA LEU A 100 -18.90 2.68 4.99
C LEU A 100 -18.72 1.16 5.07
N ILE A 101 -17.52 0.69 5.41
CA ILE A 101 -17.24 -0.74 5.64
C ILE A 101 -18.07 -1.27 6.81
N ASP A 102 -18.11 -0.55 7.94
CA ASP A 102 -18.91 -0.94 9.11
C ASP A 102 -20.40 -1.08 8.77
N LYS A 103 -20.94 -0.11 8.01
CA LYS A 103 -22.32 -0.19 7.51
C LYS A 103 -22.53 -1.38 6.58
N ALA A 104 -21.57 -1.66 5.70
CA ALA A 104 -21.62 -2.83 4.83
C ALA A 104 -21.66 -4.14 5.63
N LEU A 105 -20.80 -4.28 6.64
CA LEU A 105 -20.74 -5.46 7.49
C LEU A 105 -22.04 -5.66 8.28
N LYS A 106 -22.74 -4.57 8.61
CA LYS A 106 -24.03 -4.58 9.30
C LYS A 106 -25.26 -4.72 8.39
N GLY A 107 -25.08 -4.73 7.07
CA GLY A 107 -26.22 -4.80 6.13
C GLY A 107 -26.99 -3.48 5.97
N GLU A 108 -26.41 -2.35 6.41
CA GLU A 108 -27.06 -1.04 6.47
C GLU A 108 -26.89 -0.20 5.20
N LEU A 109 -26.19 -0.72 4.18
CA LEU A 109 -26.01 0.01 2.92
C LEU A 109 -27.29 -0.06 2.04
N PRO A 110 -27.66 1.04 1.35
CA PRO A 110 -28.94 1.16 0.63
C PRO A 110 -29.22 0.08 -0.42
N ASN A 111 -28.19 -0.63 -0.91
CA ASN A 111 -28.29 -1.64 -1.97
C ASN A 111 -27.87 -3.06 -1.52
N GLN A 112 -27.91 -3.36 -0.22
CA GLN A 112 -27.53 -4.69 0.30
C GLN A 112 -28.65 -5.72 0.33
N LYS A 113 -29.87 -5.35 -0.07
CA LYS A 113 -30.95 -6.33 -0.24
C LYS A 113 -30.64 -7.19 -1.47
N LYS A 114 -30.36 -8.48 -1.23
CA LYS A 114 -30.58 -9.55 -2.21
C LYS A 114 -32.04 -9.59 -2.62
#